data_AF-A0A6L5XJ17-F1
#
_entry.id   AF-A0A6L5XJ17-F1
#
_cell.length_a   1.000
_cell.length_b   1.000
_cell.length_c   1.000
_cell.angle_alpha   90.00
_cell.angle_beta   90.00
_cell.angle_gamma   90.00
#
_symmetry.space_group_name_H-M   'P 1'
#
loop_
_entity.id
_entity.type
_entity.pdbx_description
1 polymer ?
#
loop_
_entity_poly.entity_id
_entity_poly.type
_entity_poly.pdbx_seq_one_letter_code
_entity_poly.pdbx_strand_id
1 'polypeptide(L)'
;MKSRALPGIMLALLLAACGGKSAPVEQAAPQPAPCPFVYVYAPGNYIIDIAGGADVVLDPMAQDFPLFCAPTDARAALNAEIAAGRLPAGDWRIYRVEGQFDDLAQKSGPNQYSLKRMAPIVDWVTENI
;
A
#
# COMPACT_ATOMS: atom_id res chain seq x y z
N MET A 1 -26.06 52.50 -43.76
CA MET A 1 -27.51 52.55 -44.01
C MET A 1 -28.10 51.17 -43.76
N LYS A 2 -29.20 51.10 -42.99
CA LYS A 2 -29.98 49.90 -42.68
C LYS A 2 -30.63 49.32 -43.94
N SER A 3 -30.63 47.99 -44.07
CA SER A 3 -31.71 47.26 -44.76
C SER A 3 -31.96 45.92 -44.08
N ARG A 4 -33.22 45.74 -43.67
CA ARG A 4 -33.83 44.55 -43.06
C ARG A 4 -34.22 43.54 -44.16
N ALA A 5 -34.18 42.24 -43.86
CA ALA A 5 -35.12 41.24 -44.39
C ALA A 5 -35.04 39.92 -43.60
N LEU A 6 -36.08 39.61 -42.82
CA LEU A 6 -36.60 38.25 -42.57
C LEU A 6 -37.50 37.85 -43.77
N PRO A 7 -38.01 36.62 -43.95
CA PRO A 7 -37.92 35.37 -43.18
C PRO A 7 -37.70 34.11 -44.07
N GLY A 8 -37.54 32.90 -43.49
CA GLY A 8 -37.46 31.67 -44.29
C GLY A 8 -37.58 30.39 -43.46
N ILE A 9 -38.73 29.75 -43.54
CA ILE A 9 -39.15 28.47 -42.95
C ILE A 9 -38.20 27.32 -43.31
N MET A 10 -37.82 26.48 -42.35
CA MET A 10 -37.54 25.06 -42.63
C MET A 10 -37.79 24.15 -41.42
N LEU A 11 -39.03 23.65 -41.37
CA LEU A 11 -39.43 22.27 -41.10
C LEU A 11 -38.37 21.35 -40.44
N ALA A 12 -38.41 21.25 -39.12
CA ALA A 12 -37.70 20.21 -38.37
C ALA A 12 -38.50 18.91 -38.41
N LEU A 13 -38.20 18.04 -39.38
CA LEU A 13 -38.43 16.61 -39.27
C LEU A 13 -37.08 15.91 -39.27
N LEU A 14 -37.03 14.80 -38.51
CA LEU A 14 -36.14 13.62 -38.57
C LEU A 14 -35.74 13.27 -37.12
N LEU A 15 -36.61 12.57 -36.41
CA LEU A 15 -36.67 11.11 -36.32
C LEU A 15 -35.56 10.54 -35.42
N ALA A 16 -36.05 10.03 -34.29
CA ALA A 16 -35.43 9.12 -33.36
C ALA A 16 -34.39 8.18 -33.99
N ALA A 17 -33.14 8.33 -33.59
CA ALA A 17 -32.16 7.26 -33.64
C ALA A 17 -31.97 6.73 -32.21
N CYS A 18 -32.73 5.68 -31.88
CA CYS A 18 -32.43 4.79 -30.77
C CYS A 18 -31.09 4.09 -31.06
N GLY A 19 -29.99 4.72 -30.66
CA GLY A 19 -28.68 4.09 -30.56
C GLY A 19 -28.45 3.65 -29.12
N GLY A 20 -29.01 2.50 -28.75
CA GLY A 20 -28.67 1.81 -27.49
C GLY A 20 -27.21 1.40 -27.53
N LYS A 21 -26.31 2.32 -27.15
CA LYS A 21 -24.90 2.05 -26.97
C LYS A 21 -24.77 1.54 -25.54
N SER A 22 -24.66 0.22 -25.38
CA SER A 22 -24.22 -0.38 -24.14
C SER A 22 -22.95 0.34 -23.71
N ALA A 23 -23.02 1.10 -22.62
CA ALA A 23 -21.84 1.65 -22.01
C ALA A 23 -20.90 0.48 -21.69
N PRO A 24 -19.60 0.60 -21.97
CA PRO A 24 -18.63 -0.35 -21.43
C PRO A 24 -18.85 -0.36 -19.92
N VAL A 25 -19.13 -1.52 -19.34
CA VAL A 25 -18.96 -1.71 -17.91
C VAL A 25 -17.48 -1.47 -17.68
N GLU A 26 -17.16 -0.27 -17.21
CA GLU A 26 -15.86 0.01 -16.64
C GLU A 26 -15.70 -0.97 -15.48
N GLN A 27 -14.93 -2.04 -15.70
CA GLN A 27 -14.51 -2.91 -14.61
C GLN A 27 -13.84 -1.99 -13.60
N ALA A 28 -14.52 -1.77 -12.47
CA ALA A 28 -13.94 -1.05 -11.36
C ALA A 28 -12.56 -1.64 -11.12
N ALA A 29 -11.54 -0.78 -11.13
CA ALA A 29 -10.18 -1.19 -10.81
C ALA A 29 -10.24 -1.99 -9.50
N PRO A 30 -9.48 -3.11 -9.39
CA PRO A 30 -9.41 -3.86 -8.15
C PRO A 30 -9.18 -2.88 -7.00
N GLN A 31 -10.12 -2.84 -6.06
CA GLN A 31 -9.93 -2.05 -4.84
C GLN A 31 -8.62 -2.56 -4.21
N PRO A 32 -7.70 -1.67 -3.79
CA PRO A 32 -6.51 -2.11 -3.07
C PRO A 32 -6.95 -3.02 -1.94
N ALA A 33 -6.43 -4.25 -1.93
CA ALA A 33 -6.79 -5.19 -0.89
C ALA A 33 -6.48 -4.54 0.47
N PRO A 34 -7.38 -4.61 1.46
CA PRO A 34 -7.10 -4.10 2.79
C PRO A 34 -5.82 -4.77 3.31
N CYS A 35 -4.92 -3.99 3.91
CA CYS A 35 -3.64 -4.42 4.47
C CYS A 35 -3.90 -5.48 5.56
N PRO A 36 -3.88 -6.79 5.24
CA PRO A 36 -4.47 -7.79 6.12
C PRO A 36 -3.53 -8.09 7.30
N PHE A 37 -2.24 -7.89 7.07
CA PHE A 37 -1.16 -8.02 8.03
C PHE A 37 -0.18 -6.87 7.82
N VAL A 38 0.50 -6.49 8.89
CA VAL A 38 1.54 -5.47 8.86
C VAL A 38 2.89 -6.16 9.01
N TYR A 39 3.82 -5.81 8.14
CA TYR A 39 5.15 -6.38 8.08
C TYR A 39 6.22 -5.33 8.34
N VAL A 40 7.34 -5.77 8.91
CA VAL A 40 8.55 -4.98 9.12
C VAL A 40 9.77 -5.82 8.77
N TYR A 41 10.89 -5.19 8.48
CA TYR A 41 12.18 -5.87 8.55
C TYR A 41 12.87 -5.52 9.87
N ALA A 42 13.52 -6.52 10.48
CA ALA A 42 14.31 -6.33 11.70
C ALA A 42 15.45 -7.37 11.78
N PRO A 43 16.40 -7.25 12.72
CA PRO A 43 17.46 -8.23 12.91
C PRO A 43 16.93 -9.66 13.10
N GLY A 44 17.65 -10.64 12.54
CA GLY A 44 17.23 -12.05 12.55
C GLY A 44 17.32 -12.74 13.92
N ASN A 45 18.02 -12.15 14.87
CA ASN A 45 18.19 -12.73 16.21
C ASN A 45 16.87 -12.85 17.00
N TYR A 46 15.85 -12.05 16.70
CA TYR A 46 14.53 -12.17 17.34
C TYR A 46 13.88 -13.53 17.08
N ILE A 47 14.22 -14.23 15.99
CA ILE A 47 13.71 -15.60 15.74
C ILE A 47 14.04 -16.53 16.90
N ILE A 48 15.22 -16.42 17.51
CA ILE A 48 15.63 -17.31 18.61
C ILE A 48 14.74 -17.07 19.83
N ASP A 49 14.50 -15.80 20.15
CA ASP A 49 13.66 -15.41 21.28
C ASP A 49 12.20 -15.84 21.06
N ILE A 50 11.65 -15.59 19.87
CA ILE A 50 10.27 -15.97 19.51
C ILE A 50 10.12 -17.50 19.51
N ALA A 51 11.07 -18.23 18.91
CA ALA A 51 11.07 -19.70 18.92
C ALA A 51 11.22 -20.29 20.34
N GLY A 52 11.87 -19.55 21.24
CA GLY A 52 11.94 -19.85 22.67
C GLY A 52 10.67 -19.51 23.46
N GLY A 53 9.65 -18.93 22.81
CA GLY A 53 8.37 -18.55 23.41
C GLY A 53 8.39 -17.18 24.09
N ALA A 54 9.36 -16.32 23.80
CA ALA A 54 9.40 -14.96 24.32
C ALA A 54 8.52 -14.01 23.49
N ASP A 55 7.87 -13.08 24.18
CA ASP A 55 7.16 -11.97 23.54
C ASP A 55 8.16 -10.88 23.15
N VAL A 56 8.54 -10.84 21.86
CA VAL A 56 9.42 -9.79 21.34
C VAL A 56 8.57 -8.59 20.92
N VAL A 57 8.83 -7.45 21.55
CA VAL A 57 8.12 -6.19 21.29
C VAL A 57 9.03 -5.20 20.58
N LEU A 58 8.58 -4.67 19.46
CA LEU A 58 9.28 -3.63 18.72
C LEU A 58 8.94 -2.27 19.31
N ASP A 59 9.97 -1.53 19.71
CA ASP A 59 9.82 -0.19 20.28
C ASP A 59 10.33 0.89 19.29
N PRO A 60 9.44 1.72 18.72
CA PRO A 60 9.83 2.78 17.79
C PRO A 60 10.69 3.87 18.44
N MET A 61 10.80 3.92 19.78
CA MET A 61 11.74 4.79 20.47
C MET A 61 13.18 4.26 20.44
N ALA A 62 13.37 2.96 20.24
CA ALA A 62 14.69 2.33 20.15
C ALA A 62 15.26 2.37 18.72
N GLN A 63 14.41 2.18 17.70
CA GLN A 63 14.78 2.27 16.30
C GLN A 63 13.54 2.48 15.42
N ASP A 64 13.74 3.03 14.22
CA ASP A 64 12.66 3.15 13.23
C ASP A 64 12.34 1.79 12.59
N PHE A 65 11.05 1.48 12.50
CA PHE A 65 10.55 0.27 11.83
C PHE A 65 9.62 0.65 10.68
N PRO A 66 10.08 0.58 9.42
CA PRO A 66 9.21 0.78 8.27
C PRO A 66 8.13 -0.30 8.18
N LEU A 67 6.90 0.11 7.90
CA LEU A 67 5.73 -0.76 7.82
C LEU A 67 5.34 -1.03 6.37
N PHE A 68 4.97 -2.29 6.10
CA PHE A 68 4.58 -2.76 4.78
C PHE A 68 3.32 -3.62 4.86
N CYS A 69 2.52 -3.63 3.80
CA CYS A 69 1.32 -4.48 3.70
C CYS A 69 1.58 -5.84 3.07
N ALA A 70 2.76 -6.03 2.49
CA ALA A 70 3.19 -7.29 1.90
C ALA A 70 4.64 -7.61 2.31
N PRO A 71 4.96 -8.89 2.53
CA PRO A 71 6.32 -9.30 2.90
C PRO A 71 7.32 -9.09 1.76
N THR A 72 6.86 -9.17 0.50
CA THR A 72 7.67 -8.89 -0.69
C THR A 72 8.13 -7.44 -0.73
N ASP A 73 7.26 -6.50 -0.35
CA ASP A 73 7.56 -5.07 -0.35
C ASP A 73 8.57 -4.75 0.77
N ALA A 74 8.39 -5.37 1.94
CA ALA A 74 9.33 -5.27 3.05
C ALA A 74 10.73 -5.78 2.64
N ARG A 75 10.78 -6.93 1.94
CA ARG A 75 12.04 -7.49 1.43
C ARG A 75 12.69 -6.59 0.38
N ALA A 76 11.91 -6.08 -0.56
CA ALA A 76 12.41 -5.18 -1.61
C ALA A 76 12.99 -3.90 -1.00
N ALA A 77 12.29 -3.31 -0.02
CA ALA A 77 12.77 -2.13 0.70
C ALA A 77 14.07 -2.43 1.48
N LEU A 78 14.11 -3.52 2.24
CA LEU A 78 15.33 -3.95 2.95
C LEU A 78 16.53 -4.09 2.01
N ASN A 79 16.35 -4.78 0.88
CA ASN A 79 17.41 -4.97 -0.10
C ASN A 79 17.89 -3.63 -0.69
N ALA A 80 16.96 -2.69 -0.94
CA ALA A 80 17.29 -1.36 -1.42
C ALA A 80 18.09 -0.54 -0.39
N GLU A 81 17.73 -0.62 0.89
CA GLU A 81 18.45 0.05 1.99
C GLU A 81 19.87 -0.49 2.15
N ILE A 82 20.05 -1.81 2.05
CA ILE A 82 21.38 -2.46 2.07
C ILE A 82 22.20 -2.04 0.84
N ALA A 83 21.60 -2.10 -0.37
CA ALA A 83 22.28 -1.71 -1.60
C ALA A 83 22.70 -0.23 -1.60
N ALA A 84 21.93 0.63 -0.94
CA ALA A 84 22.26 2.04 -0.75
C ALA A 84 23.24 2.31 0.40
N GLY A 85 23.66 1.28 1.14
CA GLY A 85 24.58 1.41 2.28
C GLY A 85 23.98 2.08 3.52
N ARG A 86 22.65 2.21 3.59
CA ARG A 86 21.94 2.79 4.76
C ARG A 86 21.72 1.75 5.86
N LEU A 87 21.63 0.48 5.49
CA LEU A 87 21.66 -0.64 6.42
C LEU A 87 22.89 -1.51 6.17
N PRO A 88 23.52 -2.05 7.24
CA PRO A 88 24.60 -3.00 7.09
C PRO A 88 24.08 -4.32 6.50
N ALA A 89 24.94 -5.00 5.75
CA ALA A 89 24.72 -6.41 5.42
C ALA A 89 24.66 -7.24 6.71
N GLY A 90 23.75 -8.21 6.78
CA GLY A 90 23.54 -9.03 7.97
C GLY A 90 22.34 -9.96 7.84
N ASP A 91 22.07 -10.70 8.92
CA ASP A 91 20.86 -11.52 9.02
C ASP A 91 19.67 -10.63 9.35
N TRP A 92 18.84 -10.39 8.33
CA TRP A 92 17.63 -9.58 8.41
C TRP A 92 16.43 -10.42 8.01
N ARG A 93 15.36 -10.31 8.79
CA ARG A 93 14.15 -11.11 8.64
C ARG A 93 12.94 -10.20 8.51
N ILE A 94 11.93 -10.71 7.80
CA ILE A 94 10.64 -10.05 7.66
C ILE A 94 9.73 -10.63 8.73
N TYR A 95 9.22 -9.77 9.60
CA TYR A 95 8.34 -10.12 10.69
C TYR A 95 6.95 -9.59 10.44
N ARG A 96 5.94 -10.34 10.86
CA ARG A 96 4.58 -9.84 11.02
C ARG A 96 4.42 -9.29 12.42
N VAL A 97 3.80 -8.12 12.55
CA VAL A 97 3.52 -7.50 13.83
C VAL A 97 2.03 -7.53 14.15
N GLU A 98 1.70 -7.54 15.44
CA GLU A 98 0.33 -7.53 15.91
C GLU A 98 -0.30 -6.14 15.78
N GLY A 99 -1.45 -6.07 15.12
CA GLY A 99 -2.26 -4.86 14.99
C GLY A 99 -2.73 -4.60 13.56
N GLN A 100 -3.45 -3.50 13.40
CA GLN A 100 -3.95 -3.03 12.10
C GLN A 100 -3.09 -1.86 11.61
N PHE A 101 -2.93 -1.73 10.29
CA PHE A 101 -2.05 -0.73 9.69
C PHE A 101 -2.36 0.70 10.18
N ASP A 102 -3.63 1.11 10.18
CA ASP A 102 -4.04 2.46 10.58
C ASP A 102 -3.69 2.79 12.04
N ASP A 103 -3.64 1.77 12.90
CA ASP A 103 -3.31 1.89 14.31
C ASP A 103 -1.80 1.78 14.60
N LEU A 104 -1.04 1.16 13.70
CA LEU A 104 0.41 1.03 13.84
C LEU A 104 1.19 2.12 13.10
N ALA A 105 0.64 2.65 12.02
CA ALA A 105 1.34 3.52 11.11
C ALA A 105 1.30 4.99 11.53
N GLN A 106 2.46 5.63 11.42
CA GLN A 106 2.61 7.06 11.20
C GLN A 106 3.28 7.30 9.85
N LYS A 107 2.94 8.41 9.19
CA LYS A 107 3.53 8.77 7.90
C LYS A 107 4.93 9.33 8.10
N SER A 108 5.93 8.70 7.49
CA SER A 108 7.34 9.13 7.56
C SER A 108 7.84 9.78 6.26
N GLY A 109 7.12 9.60 5.14
CA GLY A 109 7.47 10.20 3.86
C GLY A 109 6.39 10.00 2.78
N PRO A 110 6.67 10.36 1.51
CA PRO A 110 5.79 10.05 0.40
C PRO A 110 5.61 8.53 0.27
N ASN A 111 4.40 8.03 0.57
CA ASN A 111 4.06 6.60 0.58
C ASN A 111 4.94 5.74 1.51
N GLN A 112 5.53 6.36 2.55
CA GLN A 112 6.33 5.66 3.55
C GLN A 112 5.68 5.81 4.91
N TYR A 113 5.67 4.69 5.64
CA TYR A 113 5.05 4.58 6.94
C TYR A 113 6.02 3.89 7.89
N SER A 114 6.07 4.36 9.13
CA SER A 114 6.83 3.73 10.20
C SER A 114 5.93 3.42 11.39
N LEU A 115 6.42 2.54 12.25
CA LEU A 115 5.76 2.18 13.49
C LEU A 115 5.66 3.40 14.41
N LYS A 116 4.47 3.70 14.95
CA LYS A 116 4.23 4.85 15.85
C LYS A 116 4.13 4.49 17.33
N ARG A 117 3.88 3.23 17.65
CA ARG A 117 3.74 2.70 19.01
C ARG A 117 4.32 1.29 19.09
N MET A 118 4.60 0.83 20.31
CA MET A 118 5.10 -0.53 20.49
C MET A 118 4.16 -1.58 19.88
N ALA A 119 4.74 -2.59 19.24
CA ALA A 119 4.00 -3.70 18.63
C ALA A 119 4.74 -5.05 18.82
N PRO A 120 4.05 -6.08 19.34
CA PRO A 120 4.59 -7.44 19.39
C PRO A 120 4.84 -8.02 17.99
N ILE A 121 5.90 -8.82 17.87
CA ILE A 121 6.07 -9.72 16.72
C ILE A 121 5.16 -10.94 16.91
N VAL A 122 4.42 -11.30 15.86
CA VAL A 122 3.55 -12.48 15.82
C VAL A 122 4.30 -13.70 15.30
N ASP A 123 4.96 -13.54 14.16
CA ASP A 123 5.76 -14.56 13.51
C ASP A 123 6.73 -13.93 12.50
N TRP A 124 7.54 -14.77 11.86
CA TRP A 124 8.42 -14.38 10.77
C TRP A 124 8.06 -15.11 9.49
N VAL A 125 8.40 -14.48 8.37
CA VAL A 125 8.16 -15.05 7.05
C VAL A 125 9.27 -16.07 6.75
N THR A 126 8.90 -17.33 6.57
CA THR A 126 9.81 -18.38 6.09
C THR A 126 10.06 -18.20 4.60
N GLU A 127 11.33 -18.10 4.21
CA GLU A 127 11.76 -17.80 2.84
C GLU A 127 11.41 -18.95 1.87
N ASN A 128 10.26 -18.81 1.21
CA ASN A 128 9.90 -19.44 -0.07
C ASN A 128 9.38 -18.34 -1.02
N ILE A 129 10.05 -17.19 -1.07
CA ILE A 129 9.72 -16.04 -1.91
C ILE A 129 10.77 -15.93 -3.01
#